data_AF-A0A8S2Y192-F1
#
_entry.id   AF-A0A8S2Y192-F1
#
_cell.length_a   1.000
_cell.length_b   1.000
_cell.length_c   1.000
_cell.angle_alpha   90.00
_cell.angle_beta   90.00
_cell.angle_gamma   90.00
#
_symmetry.space_group_name_H-M   'P 1'
#
loop_
_entity.id
_entity.type
_entity.pdbx_description
1 polymer ?
#
loop_
_entity_poly.entity_id
_entity_poly.type
_entity_poly.pdbx_seq_one_letter_code
_entity_poly.pdbx_strand_id
1 'polypeptide(L)'
;MEDKLEFLKRAYDAGVRNIEMEGNCCAAFCTRLNIHFVMVCVAYLNRLNGDGVSAPPQQLTQYESNAITLVLRYIQKKMGLEPTCDSQGEFSIPHALHSKSLDTAIINSGIEQTLTEEEQVAK
;
A
#
# COMPACT_ATOMS: atom_id res chain seq x y z
N MET A 1 6.74 32.83 -6.02
CA MET A 1 5.81 32.03 -5.18
C MET A 1 4.43 31.94 -5.83
N GLU A 2 3.98 32.99 -6.51
CA GLU A 2 2.75 33.00 -7.30
C GLU A 2 2.77 31.98 -8.46
N ASP A 3 3.83 31.94 -9.27
CA ASP A 3 3.99 30.98 -10.37
C ASP A 3 3.87 29.52 -9.93
N LYS A 4 4.40 29.19 -8.74
CA LYS A 4 4.30 27.85 -8.13
C LYS A 4 2.83 27.52 -7.86
N LEU A 5 2.10 28.42 -7.20
CA LEU A 5 0.71 28.17 -6.84
C LEU A 5 -0.17 28.13 -8.09
N GLU A 6 0.11 28.96 -9.10
CA GLU A 6 -0.58 28.89 -10.39
C GLU A 6 -0.33 27.55 -11.09
N PHE A 7 0.90 27.05 -11.11
CA PHE A 7 1.21 25.72 -11.64
C PHE A 7 0.44 24.62 -10.90
N LEU A 8 0.45 24.64 -9.56
CA LEU A 8 -0.25 23.64 -8.75
C LEU A 8 -1.77 23.70 -8.93
N LYS A 9 -2.35 24.91 -9.07
CA LYS A 9 -3.77 25.08 -9.38
C LYS A 9 -4.12 24.52 -10.75
N ARG A 10 -3.34 24.84 -11.78
CA ARG A 10 -3.53 24.25 -13.13
C ARG A 10 -3.46 22.72 -13.10
N ALA A 11 -2.51 22.15 -12.35
CA ALA A 11 -2.43 20.69 -12.18
C ALA A 11 -3.67 20.13 -11.47
N TYR A 12 -4.15 20.80 -10.42
CA TYR A 12 -5.36 20.41 -9.71
C TYR A 12 -6.60 20.48 -10.61
N ASP A 13 -6.74 21.54 -11.40
CA ASP A 13 -7.83 21.73 -12.36
C ASP A 13 -7.80 20.67 -13.47
N ALA A 14 -6.60 20.18 -13.82
CA ALA A 14 -6.42 19.04 -14.72
C ALA A 14 -6.67 17.66 -14.07
N GLY A 15 -7.05 17.61 -12.79
CA GLY A 15 -7.40 16.38 -12.08
C GLY A 15 -6.28 15.78 -11.21
N VAL A 16 -5.10 16.40 -11.14
CA VAL A 16 -4.00 15.92 -10.27
C VAL A 16 -4.40 16.09 -8.80
N ARG A 17 -4.17 15.06 -7.98
CA ARG A 17 -4.51 15.07 -6.54
C ARG A 17 -3.32 14.80 -5.61
N ASN A 18 -2.28 14.16 -6.13
CA ASN A 18 -1.02 13.93 -5.43
C ASN A 18 0.17 14.12 -6.39
N ILE A 19 1.37 14.21 -5.84
CA ILE A 19 2.63 14.31 -6.59
C ILE A 19 3.61 13.34 -5.93
N GLU A 20 4.19 12.44 -6.72
CA GLU A 20 5.14 11.40 -6.35
C GLU A 20 6.17 11.21 -7.49
N MET A 21 7.12 10.28 -7.38
CA MET A 21 8.27 10.22 -8.30
C MET A 21 8.41 8.89 -9.06
N GLU A 22 7.62 7.88 -8.74
CA GLU A 22 7.81 6.49 -9.19
C GLU A 22 6.70 6.01 -10.14
N GLY A 23 5.50 6.56 -10.02
CA GLY A 23 4.26 6.03 -10.59
C GLY A 23 4.22 6.05 -12.08
N ASN A 24 4.77 7.09 -12.70
CA ASN A 24 4.85 7.17 -14.16
C ASN A 24 5.74 6.05 -14.73
N CYS A 25 6.89 5.79 -14.10
CA CYS A 25 7.80 4.73 -14.55
C CYS A 25 7.18 3.34 -14.35
N CYS A 26 6.61 3.09 -13.17
CA CYS A 26 5.96 1.82 -12.84
C CYS A 26 4.75 1.54 -13.76
N ALA A 27 3.87 2.52 -13.97
CA ALA A 27 2.70 2.37 -14.84
C ALA A 27 3.11 2.08 -16.29
N ALA A 28 4.11 2.80 -16.81
CA ALA A 28 4.62 2.57 -18.16
C ALA A 28 5.26 1.18 -18.31
N PHE A 29 6.02 0.74 -17.31
CA PHE A 29 6.63 -0.59 -17.28
C PHE A 29 5.58 -1.70 -17.25
N CYS A 30 4.62 -1.64 -16.32
CA CYS A 30 3.56 -2.65 -16.19
C CYS A 30 2.68 -2.71 -17.43
N THR A 31 2.33 -1.56 -18.02
CA THR A 31 1.53 -1.50 -19.25
C THR A 31 2.22 -2.24 -20.40
N ARG A 32 3.54 -2.06 -20.58
CA ARG A 32 4.30 -2.78 -21.63
C ARG A 32 4.35 -4.29 -21.43
N LEU A 33 4.25 -4.75 -20.19
CA LEU A 33 4.24 -6.18 -19.84
C LEU A 33 2.84 -6.78 -19.73
N ASN A 34 1.78 -6.02 -20.05
CA ASN A 34 0.38 -6.41 -19.84
C ASN A 34 0.06 -6.80 -18.39
N ILE A 35 0.69 -6.13 -17.43
CA ILE A 35 0.43 -6.32 -15.99
C ILE A 35 -0.54 -5.24 -15.53
N HIS A 36 -1.63 -5.64 -14.86
CA HIS A 36 -2.52 -4.68 -14.21
C HIS A 36 -1.82 -3.95 -13.07
N PHE A 37 -1.82 -2.62 -13.15
CA PHE A 37 -1.12 -1.76 -12.20
C PHE A 37 -2.10 -0.80 -11.53
N VAL A 38 -1.94 -0.64 -10.21
CA VAL A 38 -2.57 0.40 -9.42
C VAL A 38 -1.54 0.93 -8.44
N MET A 39 -1.58 2.24 -8.19
CA MET A 39 -0.73 2.89 -7.21
C MET A 39 -1.59 3.45 -6.08
N VAL A 40 -1.18 3.16 -4.84
CA VAL A 40 -1.81 3.67 -3.62
C VAL A 40 -0.78 4.51 -2.88
N CYS A 41 -1.01 5.82 -2.81
CA CYS A 41 -0.14 6.76 -2.12
C CYS A 41 -0.91 7.50 -1.03
N VAL A 42 -0.19 7.90 0.02
CA VAL A 42 -0.68 8.87 1.00
C VAL A 42 -0.16 10.26 0.68
N ALA A 43 -0.93 11.29 1.03
CA ALA A 43 -0.49 12.67 0.93
C ALA A 43 -0.08 13.19 2.31
N TYR A 44 1.22 13.41 2.54
CA TYR A 44 1.72 13.91 3.83
C TYR A 44 1.42 15.40 4.08
N LEU A 45 1.20 16.16 3.01
CA LEU A 45 0.90 17.59 3.08
C LEU A 45 0.04 18.03 1.89
N ASN A 46 -0.64 19.15 2.08
CA ASN A 46 -1.28 19.87 0.98
C ASN A 46 -0.32 20.93 0.43
N ARG A 47 0.23 20.71 -0.77
CA ARG A 47 1.19 21.61 -1.42
C ARG A 47 0.62 23.00 -1.74
N LEU A 48 -0.70 23.16 -1.77
CA LEU A 48 -1.36 24.47 -1.90
C LEU A 48 -1.25 25.32 -0.62
N ASN A 49 -1.01 24.67 0.53
CA ASN A 49 -0.94 25.33 1.84
C ASN A 49 0.50 25.49 2.35
N GLY A 50 1.49 24.86 1.70
CA GLY A 50 2.90 24.95 2.11
C GLY A 50 3.76 23.83 1.53
N ASP A 51 5.06 23.89 1.79
CA ASP A 51 6.02 22.85 1.38
C ASP A 51 6.54 22.01 2.55
N GLY A 52 6.37 22.48 3.78
CA GLY A 52 6.77 21.75 4.98
C GLY A 52 5.71 20.75 5.42
N VAL A 53 6.15 19.57 5.85
CA VAL A 53 5.29 18.59 6.54
C VAL A 53 5.16 19.05 7.99
N SER A 54 3.93 19.32 8.44
CA SER A 54 3.66 19.79 9.81
C SER A 54 3.07 18.72 10.72
N ALA A 55 2.66 17.58 10.16
CA ALA A 55 2.10 16.48 10.95
C ALA A 55 3.19 15.81 11.82
N PRO A 56 2.89 15.44 13.08
CA PRO A 56 3.82 14.73 13.94
C PRO A 56 4.15 13.34 13.38
N PRO A 57 5.32 12.76 13.72
CA PRO A 57 5.77 11.46 13.20
C PRO A 57 4.72 10.34 13.35
N GLN A 58 4.02 10.28 14.49
CA GLN A 58 3.00 9.27 14.75
C GLN A 58 1.84 9.35 13.75
N GLN A 59 1.46 10.56 13.33
CA GLN A 59 0.40 10.77 12.36
C GLN A 59 0.85 10.40 10.95
N LEU A 60 2.12 10.64 10.60
CA LEU A 60 2.69 10.20 9.32
C LEU A 60 2.74 8.68 9.23
N THR A 61 3.16 8.01 10.31
CA THR A 61 3.12 6.54 10.41
C THR A 61 1.69 6.02 10.24
N GLN A 62 0.70 6.66 10.87
CA GLN A 62 -0.70 6.26 10.69
C GLN A 62 -1.16 6.39 9.24
N TYR A 63 -0.77 7.45 8.53
CA TYR A 63 -1.09 7.61 7.12
C TYR A 63 -0.54 6.45 6.28
N GLU A 64 0.72 6.10 6.48
CA GLU A 64 1.37 4.96 5.82
C GLU A 64 0.64 3.64 6.13
N SER A 65 0.35 3.38 7.42
CA SER A 65 -0.39 2.19 7.84
C SER A 65 -1.76 2.10 7.17
N ASN A 66 -2.48 3.23 7.04
CA ASN A 66 -3.78 3.26 6.38
C ASN A 66 -3.72 2.81 4.91
N ALA A 67 -2.67 3.19 4.16
CA ALA A 67 -2.47 2.75 2.79
C ALA A 67 -2.21 1.23 2.70
N ILE A 68 -1.37 0.71 3.59
CA ILE A 68 -1.08 -0.73 3.68
C ILE A 68 -2.36 -1.51 4.03
N THR A 69 -3.10 -1.06 5.05
CA THR A 69 -4.37 -1.65 5.47
C THR A 69 -5.38 -1.68 4.32
N LEU A 70 -5.48 -0.60 3.53
CA LEU A 70 -6.38 -0.55 2.38
C LEU A 70 -6.03 -1.64 1.35
N VAL A 71 -4.75 -1.79 1.02
CA VAL A 71 -4.28 -2.80 0.05
C VAL A 71 -4.52 -4.21 0.59
N LEU A 72 -4.20 -4.47 1.86
CA LEU A 72 -4.42 -5.77 2.50
C LEU A 72 -5.90 -6.16 2.51
N ARG A 73 -6.79 -5.23 2.88
CA ARG A 73 -8.25 -5.48 2.85
C ARG A 73 -8.76 -5.77 1.45
N TYR A 74 -8.24 -5.07 0.44
CA TYR A 74 -8.58 -5.33 -0.96
C TYR A 74 -8.16 -6.75 -1.37
N ILE A 75 -6.93 -7.17 -1.03
CA ILE A 75 -6.42 -8.51 -1.32
C ILE A 75 -7.26 -9.57 -0.61
N GLN A 76 -7.51 -9.43 0.70
CA GLN A 76 -8.35 -10.36 1.47
C GLN A 76 -9.72 -10.54 0.83
N LYS A 77 -10.40 -9.43 0.49
CA LYS A 77 -11.69 -9.47 -0.19
C LYS A 77 -11.63 -10.19 -1.54
N LYS A 78 -10.55 -10.00 -2.31
CA LYS A 78 -10.36 -10.68 -3.60
C LYS A 78 -10.05 -12.17 -3.45
N MET A 79 -9.45 -12.57 -2.32
CA MET A 79 -9.15 -13.95 -1.98
C MET A 79 -10.29 -14.66 -1.24
N GLY A 80 -11.40 -13.97 -0.94
CA GLY A 80 -12.52 -14.53 -0.16
C GLY A 80 -12.18 -14.78 1.32
N LEU A 81 -11.20 -14.04 1.86
CA LEU A 81 -10.81 -14.10 3.26
C LEU A 81 -11.62 -13.12 4.09
N GLU A 82 -12.04 -13.55 5.29
CA GLU A 82 -12.73 -12.69 6.23
C GLU A 82 -11.77 -11.64 6.83
N PRO A 83 -12.25 -10.43 7.16
CA PRO A 83 -11.43 -9.41 7.79
C PRO A 83 -10.97 -9.87 9.17
N THR A 84 -9.66 -9.92 9.41
CA THR A 84 -9.11 -10.15 10.74
C THR A 84 -9.19 -8.86 11.56
N CYS A 85 -10.03 -8.83 12.60
CA CYS A 85 -10.05 -7.77 13.60
C CYS A 85 -9.31 -8.21 14.88
N ASP A 86 -8.69 -7.28 15.60
CA ASP A 86 -8.26 -7.54 16.98
C ASP A 86 -9.47 -7.56 17.91
N SER A 87 -9.19 -7.91 19.17
CA SER A 87 -10.10 -7.78 20.31
C SER A 87 -10.69 -6.37 20.50
N GLN A 88 -10.18 -5.33 19.82
CA GLN A 88 -10.71 -3.97 19.87
C GLN A 88 -11.49 -3.55 18.61
N GLY A 89 -11.65 -4.46 17.63
CA GLY A 89 -12.37 -4.19 16.39
C GLY A 89 -11.57 -3.36 15.37
N GLU A 90 -10.29 -3.11 15.62
CA GLU A 90 -9.38 -2.53 14.64
C GLU A 90 -8.83 -3.60 13.71
N PHE A 91 -8.45 -3.19 12.50
CA PHE A 91 -7.82 -4.09 11.55
C PHE A 91 -6.40 -4.39 12.00
N SER A 92 -6.23 -5.57 12.60
CA SER A 92 -4.91 -6.04 12.95
C SER A 92 -4.29 -6.69 11.72
N ILE A 93 -3.18 -6.11 11.28
CA ILE A 93 -2.23 -6.85 10.47
C ILE A 93 -1.71 -7.98 11.38
N PRO A 94 -1.79 -9.26 11.00
CA PRO A 94 -1.24 -10.35 11.81
C PRO A 94 0.16 -10.01 12.28
N HIS A 95 0.46 -10.24 13.56
CA HIS A 95 1.72 -9.89 14.23
C HIS A 95 2.99 -10.37 13.46
N ALA A 96 2.84 -11.32 12.53
CA ALA A 96 3.87 -11.76 11.59
C ALA A 96 4.42 -10.66 10.65
N LEU A 97 3.64 -9.63 10.33
CA LEU A 97 4.05 -8.52 9.45
C LEU A 97 4.67 -7.33 10.20
N HIS A 98 4.54 -7.28 11.54
CA HIS A 98 5.04 -6.17 12.36
C HIS A 98 6.54 -6.26 12.69
N SER A 99 7.23 -7.38 12.37
CA SER A 99 8.61 -7.58 12.88
C SER A 99 9.62 -8.29 11.98
N LYS A 100 9.30 -8.76 10.78
CA LYS A 100 10.32 -9.35 9.88
C LYS A 100 9.96 -9.05 8.44
N SER A 101 11.00 -8.79 7.63
CA SER A 101 10.93 -8.53 6.18
C SER A 101 9.76 -9.27 5.52
N LEU A 102 9.05 -8.60 4.61
CA LEU A 102 7.99 -9.18 3.77
C LEU A 102 8.40 -10.52 3.13
N ASP A 103 9.70 -10.75 2.95
CA ASP A 103 10.26 -12.00 2.45
C ASP A 103 9.89 -13.22 3.32
N THR A 104 9.79 -13.09 4.65
CA THR A 104 9.65 -14.25 5.54
C THR A 104 8.20 -14.76 5.66
N ALA A 105 7.21 -13.87 5.55
CA ALA A 105 5.81 -14.25 5.73
C ALA A 105 5.25 -15.03 4.53
N ILE A 106 5.65 -14.65 3.31
CA ILE A 106 5.24 -15.34 2.08
C ILE A 106 5.90 -16.73 2.01
N ILE A 107 7.19 -16.83 2.39
CA ILE A 107 7.94 -18.10 2.41
C ILE A 107 7.30 -19.12 3.35
N ASN A 108 6.89 -18.71 4.57
CA ASN A 108 6.31 -19.66 5.52
C ASN A 108 4.93 -20.18 5.08
N SER A 109 4.09 -19.34 4.47
CA SER A 109 2.79 -19.80 3.93
C SER A 109 2.93 -20.73 2.72
N GLY A 110 3.96 -20.53 1.89
CA GLY A 110 4.25 -21.39 0.74
C GLY A 110 4.87 -22.74 1.15
N ILE A 111 5.71 -22.76 2.19
CA ILE A 111 6.33 -24.00 2.69
C ILE A 111 5.28 -24.92 3.33
N GLU A 112 4.32 -24.40 4.11
CA GLU A 112 3.26 -25.23 4.69
C GLU A 112 2.34 -25.84 3.64
N GLN A 113 2.08 -25.14 2.53
CA GLN A 113 1.28 -25.69 1.43
C GLN A 113 2.04 -26.81 0.68
N THR A 114 3.33 -26.64 0.39
CA THR A 114 4.13 -27.65 -0.31
C THR A 114 4.38 -28.91 0.54
N LEU A 115 4.54 -28.78 1.87
CA LEU A 115 4.76 -29.92 2.76
C LEU A 115 3.53 -30.81 2.92
N THR A 116 2.32 -30.25 2.80
CA THR A 116 1.07 -31.06 2.87
C THR A 116 0.78 -31.85 1.60
N GLU A 117 1.31 -31.41 0.45
CA GLU A 117 1.17 -32.12 -0.83
C GLU A 117 2.17 -33.29 -0.97
N GLU A 118 3.41 -33.16 -0.46
CA GLU A 118 4.40 -34.24 -0.51
C GLU A 118 4.08 -35.41 0.44
N GLU A 119 3.47 -35.16 1.61
CA GLU A 119 3.08 -36.22 2.55
C GLU A 119 1.88 -37.06 2.09
N GLN A 120 1.08 -36.58 1.14
CA GLN A 120 -0.06 -37.33 0.58
C GLN A 120 0.31 -38.22 -0.62
N VAL A 121 1.43 -37.96 -1.29
CA VAL A 121 1.92 -38.78 -2.42
C VAL A 121 2.79 -39.95 -1.94
N ALA A 122 3.30 -39.90 -0.70
CA ALA A 122 4.16 -40.92 -0.12
C ALA A 122 3.44 -42.01 0.71
N LYS A 123 2.11 -42.18 0.57
CA LYS A 123 1.34 -43.29 1.17
C LYS A 123 0.65 -44.14 0.13
#